data_AF-A0A660WRW3-F1
#
_entry.id   AF-A0A660WRW3-F1
#
_cell.length_a   1.000
_cell.length_b   1.000
_cell.length_c   1.000
_cell.angle_alpha   90.00
_cell.angle_beta   90.00
_cell.angle_gamma   90.00
#
_symmetry.space_group_name_H-M   'P 1'
#
loop_
_entity.id
_entity.type
_entity.pdbx_description
1 polymer ?
#
loop_
_entity_poly.entity_id
_entity_poly.type
_entity_poly.pdbx_seq_one_letter_code
_entity_poly.pdbx_strand_id
1 'polypeptide(L)'
;MKAVRILELNCLEDINKEFIKIGVHPSGIKIMTPKAQSLIIKIDNIPTISANVLKQEMLSLGGEVAVSQGTISGKDRRTSCILIGSLRHYRDLILKLKYQPWGLKELAGKIQEVIKNYNRKRMVISWDG
;
A
#
# COMPACT_ATOMS: atom_id res chain seq x y z
N MET A 1 -13.53 5.59 -33.33
CA MET A 1 -12.96 6.58 -32.39
C MET A 1 -12.30 5.85 -31.22
N LYS A 2 -11.12 6.30 -30.78
CA LYS A 2 -10.52 5.80 -29.53
C LYS A 2 -11.00 6.69 -28.39
N ALA A 3 -11.61 6.10 -27.35
CA ALA A 3 -12.04 6.83 -26.15
C ALA A 3 -11.02 6.60 -25.02
N VAL A 4 -10.52 7.67 -24.42
CA VAL A 4 -9.62 7.65 -23.25
C VAL A 4 -10.40 8.18 -22.05
N ARG A 5 -10.44 7.43 -20.95
CA ARG A 5 -11.16 7.80 -19.72
C ARG A 5 -10.41 7.32 -18.48
N ILE A 6 -10.66 7.98 -17.35
CA ILE A 6 -10.19 7.53 -16.03
C ILE A 6 -11.10 6.39 -15.55
N LEU A 7 -10.51 5.39 -14.89
CA LEU A 7 -11.24 4.32 -14.22
C LEU A 7 -11.12 4.50 -12.70
N GLU A 8 -12.26 4.65 -12.04
CA GLU A 8 -12.34 4.73 -10.57
C GLU A 8 -12.63 3.34 -9.99
N LEU A 9 -11.57 2.54 -9.85
CA LEU A 9 -11.66 1.17 -9.35
C LEU A 9 -11.29 1.14 -7.87
N ASN A 10 -12.26 0.80 -7.04
CA ASN A 10 -12.18 1.06 -5.61
C ASN A 10 -11.81 -0.20 -4.80
N CYS A 11 -12.00 -1.39 -5.36
CA CYS A 11 -11.62 -2.66 -4.73
C CYS A 11 -11.03 -3.66 -5.72
N LEU A 12 -10.47 -4.76 -5.19
CA LEU A 12 -9.89 -5.85 -5.99
C LEU A 12 -10.90 -6.48 -6.95
N GLU A 13 -12.16 -6.55 -6.55
CA GLU A 13 -13.24 -7.12 -7.35
C GLU A 13 -13.49 -6.27 -8.61
N ASP A 14 -13.59 -4.95 -8.46
CA ASP A 14 -13.78 -4.02 -9.60
C ASP A 14 -12.61 -4.10 -10.58
N ILE A 15 -11.38 -4.17 -10.06
CA ILE A 15 -10.16 -4.31 -10.87
C ILE A 15 -10.18 -5.62 -11.66
N ASN A 16 -10.50 -6.74 -11.00
CA ASN A 16 -10.59 -8.04 -11.66
C ASN A 16 -11.67 -8.03 -12.74
N LYS A 17 -12.86 -7.48 -12.45
CA LYS A 17 -13.98 -7.38 -13.41
C LYS A 17 -13.59 -6.60 -14.65
N GLU A 18 -12.92 -5.46 -14.50
CA GLU A 18 -12.50 -4.67 -15.66
C GLU A 18 -11.42 -5.39 -16.48
N PHE A 19 -10.48 -6.10 -15.85
CA PHE A 19 -9.51 -6.93 -16.56
C PHE A 19 -10.16 -8.11 -17.32
N ILE A 20 -11.14 -8.78 -16.71
CA ILE A 20 -11.92 -9.84 -17.38
C ILE A 20 -12.66 -9.27 -18.59
N LYS A 21 -13.29 -8.10 -18.43
CA LYS A 21 -14.08 -7.44 -19.47
C LYS A 21 -13.28 -7.12 -20.74
N ILE A 22 -11.99 -6.79 -20.59
CA ILE A 22 -11.11 -6.52 -21.74
C ILE A 22 -10.33 -7.76 -22.21
N GLY A 23 -10.57 -8.93 -21.60
CA GLY A 23 -9.98 -10.20 -22.02
C GLY A 23 -8.53 -10.41 -21.56
N VAL A 24 -8.12 -9.85 -20.43
CA VAL A 24 -6.79 -10.14 -19.85
C VAL A 24 -6.69 -11.62 -19.51
N HIS A 25 -5.60 -12.28 -19.90
CA HIS A 25 -5.35 -13.68 -19.56
C HIS A 25 -5.38 -13.92 -18.03
N PRO A 26 -5.99 -15.01 -17.53
CA PRO A 26 -6.15 -15.25 -16.09
C PRO A 26 -4.84 -15.19 -15.27
N SER A 27 -3.71 -15.64 -15.83
CA SER A 27 -2.41 -15.51 -15.16
C SER A 27 -1.96 -14.04 -15.03
N GLY A 28 -2.26 -13.22 -16.03
CA GLY A 28 -1.98 -11.78 -16.03
C GLY A 28 -2.81 -11.06 -14.98
N ILE A 29 -4.09 -11.40 -14.84
CA ILE A 29 -4.97 -10.85 -13.79
C ILE A 29 -4.35 -11.05 -12.41
N LYS A 30 -3.93 -12.27 -12.08
CA LYS A 30 -3.31 -12.58 -10.77
C LYS A 30 -2.07 -11.72 -10.48
N ILE A 31 -1.27 -11.42 -11.49
CA ILE A 31 -0.03 -10.63 -11.36
C ILE A 31 -0.32 -9.12 -11.30
N MET A 32 -1.29 -8.64 -12.08
CA MET A 32 -1.54 -7.21 -12.27
C MET A 32 -2.52 -6.63 -11.26
N THR A 33 -3.47 -7.41 -10.75
CA THR A 33 -4.47 -6.94 -9.78
C THR A 33 -3.83 -6.29 -8.53
N PRO A 34 -2.79 -6.87 -7.91
CA PRO A 34 -2.11 -6.22 -6.78
C PRO A 34 -1.33 -4.96 -7.16
N LYS A 35 -1.01 -4.75 -8.44
CA LYS A 35 -0.33 -3.54 -8.93
C LYS A 35 -1.31 -2.40 -9.18
N ALA A 36 -2.55 -2.73 -9.53
CA ALA A 36 -3.60 -1.76 -9.85
C ALA A 36 -4.28 -1.18 -8.60
N GLN A 37 -4.34 -1.91 -7.48
CA GLN A 37 -4.90 -1.37 -6.24
C GLN A 37 -3.85 -0.56 -5.48
N SER A 38 -4.01 0.76 -5.48
CA SER A 38 -3.21 1.70 -4.71
C SER A 38 -3.87 2.06 -3.39
N LEU A 39 -3.07 2.16 -2.32
CA LEU A 39 -3.51 2.65 -1.02
C LEU A 39 -2.59 3.78 -0.57
N ILE A 40 -3.12 4.63 0.31
CA ILE A 40 -2.36 5.66 1.03
C ILE A 40 -2.55 5.39 2.51
N ILE A 41 -1.45 5.15 3.23
CA ILE A 41 -1.48 4.75 4.64
C ILE A 41 -0.72 5.78 5.47
N LYS A 42 -1.41 6.41 6.41
CA LYS A 42 -0.78 7.29 7.41
C LYS A 42 -0.30 6.46 8.60
N ILE A 43 0.91 6.75 9.06
CA ILE A 43 1.47 6.18 10.28
C ILE A 43 1.87 7.35 11.17
N ASP A 44 1.28 7.41 12.36
CA ASP A 44 1.54 8.45 13.32
C ASP A 44 2.51 8.00 14.40
N ASN A 45 3.30 8.97 14.90
CA ASN A 45 4.12 8.83 16.09
C ASN A 45 5.06 7.61 16.02
N ILE A 46 5.98 7.58 15.05
CA ILE A 46 7.05 6.57 14.96
C ILE A 46 8.43 7.20 15.15
N PRO A 47 9.46 6.44 15.57
CA PRO A 47 10.83 6.94 15.59
C PRO A 47 11.26 7.45 14.21
N THR A 48 11.97 8.56 14.18
CA THR A 48 12.48 9.15 12.93
C THR A 48 13.35 8.19 12.13
N ILE A 49 14.14 7.36 12.82
CA ILE A 49 14.93 6.29 12.16
C ILE A 49 14.03 5.30 11.42
N SER A 50 12.92 4.87 12.03
CA SER A 50 11.95 3.97 11.41
C SER A 50 11.28 4.62 10.20
N ALA A 51 10.94 5.91 10.28
CA ALA A 51 10.39 6.66 9.15
C ALA A 51 11.36 6.77 7.97
N ASN A 52 12.65 7.00 8.24
CA ASN A 52 13.69 7.07 7.21
C ASN A 52 13.94 5.70 6.57
N VAL A 53 13.97 4.62 7.36
CA VAL A 53 14.08 3.25 6.83
C VAL A 53 12.88 2.92 5.94
N LEU A 54 11.65 3.23 6.38
CA LEU A 54 10.45 3.05 5.55
C LEU A 54 10.58 3.78 4.22
N LYS A 55 11.06 5.03 4.23
CA LYS A 55 11.26 5.82 3.02
C LYS A 55 12.28 5.16 2.09
N GLN A 56 13.43 4.74 2.61
CA GLN A 56 14.46 4.07 1.82
C GLN A 56 13.94 2.77 1.21
N GLU A 57 13.25 1.93 1.99
CA GLU A 57 12.71 0.66 1.50
C GLU A 57 11.61 0.84 0.46
N MET A 58 10.70 1.79 0.68
CA MET A 58 9.65 2.10 -0.30
C MET A 58 10.21 2.65 -1.60
N LEU A 59 11.19 3.57 -1.54
CA LEU A 59 11.86 4.07 -2.75
C LEU A 59 12.51 2.94 -3.54
N SER A 60 13.18 1.99 -2.86
CA SER A 60 13.78 0.82 -3.52
C SER A 60 12.77 -0.09 -4.22
N LEU A 61 11.50 -0.05 -3.80
CA LEU A 61 10.39 -0.84 -4.35
C LEU A 61 9.61 -0.09 -5.44
N GLY A 62 9.94 1.18 -5.70
CA GLY A 62 9.20 2.06 -6.60
C GLY A 62 7.94 2.70 -5.99
N GLY A 63 7.82 2.70 -4.66
CA GLY A 63 6.82 3.44 -3.90
C GLY A 63 7.38 4.73 -3.29
N GLU A 64 6.59 5.39 -2.45
CA GLU A 64 6.99 6.64 -1.80
C GLU A 64 6.55 6.68 -0.32
N VAL A 65 7.29 7.44 0.50
CA VAL A 65 6.91 7.83 1.85
C VAL A 65 7.10 9.33 2.03
N ALA A 66 5.99 10.05 2.16
CA ALA A 66 6.03 11.43 2.59
C ALA A 66 6.38 11.50 4.08
N VAL A 67 7.40 12.28 4.40
CA VAL A 67 7.90 12.51 5.77
C VAL A 67 8.02 14.01 6.02
N SER A 68 7.99 14.43 7.28
CA SER A 68 8.17 15.84 7.64
C SER A 68 9.60 16.34 7.38
N GLN A 69 9.78 17.66 7.25
CA GLN A 69 11.11 18.27 7.14
C GLN A 69 11.99 17.99 8.37
N GLY A 70 11.38 17.90 9.56
CA GLY A 70 12.08 17.57 10.81
C GLY A 70 12.63 16.14 10.82
N THR A 71 11.98 15.21 10.11
CA THR A 71 12.48 13.84 9.88
C THR A 71 13.75 13.85 9.02
N ILE A 72 13.75 14.65 7.95
CA ILE A 72 14.88 14.74 7.00
C ILE A 72 16.09 15.39 7.67
N SER A 73 15.86 16.47 8.40
CA SER A 73 16.91 17.19 9.12
C SER A 73 17.38 16.50 10.41
N GLY A 74 16.73 15.41 10.82
CA GLY A 74 17.04 14.67 12.04
C GLY A 74 16.73 15.42 13.34
N LYS A 75 16.00 16.54 13.26
CA LYS A 75 15.64 17.37 14.42
C LYS A 75 14.61 16.69 15.33
N ASP A 76 13.68 15.96 14.71
CA ASP A 76 12.62 15.29 15.45
C ASP A 76 13.05 13.88 15.85
N ARG A 77 12.79 13.49 17.11
CA ARG A 77 13.00 12.10 17.55
C ARG A 77 11.88 11.16 17.08
N ARG A 78 10.68 11.71 16.91
CA ARG A 78 9.47 11.00 16.48
C ARG A 78 8.73 11.84 15.44
N THR A 79 8.02 11.17 14.54
CA THR A 79 7.34 11.83 13.43
C THR A 79 6.13 11.04 12.96
N SER A 80 5.40 11.60 12.00
CA SER A 80 4.37 10.93 11.22
C SER A 80 4.79 10.85 9.76
N CYS A 81 4.37 9.80 9.07
CA CYS A 81 4.64 9.62 7.65
C CYS A 81 3.41 9.08 6.90
N ILE A 82 3.41 9.26 5.57
CA ILE A 82 2.35 8.78 4.68
C ILE A 82 3.00 7.89 3.61
N LEU A 83 2.66 6.61 3.62
CA LEU A 83 3.10 5.64 2.63
C LEU A 83 2.16 5.69 1.42
N ILE A 84 2.74 5.72 0.22
CA ILE A 84 2.01 5.75 -1.04
C ILE A 84 2.49 4.57 -1.88
N GLY A 85 1.60 3.64 -2.21
CA GLY A 85 1.98 2.49 -3.01
C GLY A 85 0.83 1.56 -3.39
N SER A 86 1.14 0.60 -4.26
CA SER A 86 0.24 -0.49 -4.61
C SER A 86 0.25 -1.58 -3.54
N LEU A 87 -0.75 -2.47 -3.56
CA LEU A 87 -0.71 -3.69 -2.73
C LEU A 87 0.56 -4.50 -2.94
N ARG A 88 1.12 -4.52 -4.16
CA ARG A 88 2.42 -5.14 -4.42
C ARG A 88 3.52 -4.50 -3.58
N HIS A 89 3.62 -3.16 -3.58
CA HIS A 89 4.63 -2.45 -2.77
C HIS A 89 4.53 -2.81 -1.29
N TYR A 90 3.31 -2.83 -0.73
CA TYR A 90 3.11 -3.18 0.68
C TYR A 90 3.48 -4.63 1.01
N ARG A 91 3.16 -5.58 0.13
CA ARG A 91 3.56 -6.99 0.31
C ARG A 91 5.07 -7.13 0.39
N ASP A 92 5.77 -6.51 -0.56
CA ASP A 92 7.24 -6.55 -0.62
C ASP A 92 7.86 -5.81 0.58
N LEU A 93 7.32 -4.64 0.95
CA LEU A 93 7.74 -3.88 2.13
C LEU A 93 7.61 -4.70 3.41
N ILE A 94 6.45 -5.33 3.64
CA ILE A 94 6.21 -6.14 4.85
C ILE A 94 7.26 -7.26 4.98
N LEU A 95 7.65 -7.90 3.88
CA LEU A 95 8.69 -8.94 3.90
C LEU A 95 10.05 -8.37 4.34
N LYS A 96 10.41 -7.19 3.85
CA LYS A 96 11.67 -6.52 4.22
C LYS A 96 11.69 -6.07 5.68
N LEU A 97 10.59 -5.50 6.18
CA LEU A 97 10.52 -4.95 7.53
C LEU A 97 10.55 -6.00 8.65
N LYS A 98 10.16 -7.25 8.36
CA LYS A 98 10.10 -8.34 9.36
C LYS A 98 11.44 -8.65 10.04
N TYR A 99 12.55 -8.33 9.38
CA TYR A 99 13.90 -8.62 9.87
C TYR A 99 14.64 -7.37 10.38
N GLN A 100 14.00 -6.20 10.28
CA GLN A 100 14.62 -4.92 10.63
C GLN A 100 14.38 -4.56 12.12
N PRO A 101 15.33 -3.88 12.79
CA PRO A 101 15.17 -3.41 14.16
C PRO A 101 14.22 -2.19 14.28
N TRP A 102 14.23 -1.51 15.42
CA TRP A 102 13.49 -0.25 15.65
C TRP A 102 11.97 -0.35 15.54
N GLY A 103 11.41 -1.49 15.95
CA GLY A 103 9.96 -1.73 15.96
C GLY A 103 9.35 -1.97 14.58
N LEU A 104 10.17 -2.07 13.52
CA LEU A 104 9.67 -2.25 12.15
C LEU A 104 8.99 -3.60 11.93
N LYS A 105 9.38 -4.65 12.66
CA LYS A 105 8.68 -5.94 12.67
C LYS A 105 7.23 -5.82 13.13
N GLU A 106 6.99 -5.10 14.23
CA GLU A 106 5.64 -4.86 14.75
C GLU A 106 4.83 -3.99 13.77
N LEU A 107 5.48 -2.96 13.21
CA LEU A 107 4.86 -2.07 12.24
C LEU A 107 4.44 -2.82 10.96
N ALA A 108 5.25 -3.77 10.50
CA ALA A 108 4.91 -4.63 9.37
C ALA A 108 3.61 -5.43 9.62
N GLY A 109 3.44 -5.97 10.83
CA GLY A 109 2.22 -6.65 11.26
C GLY A 109 1.00 -5.71 11.25
N LYS A 110 1.16 -4.50 11.81
CA LYS A 110 0.09 -3.48 11.82
C LYS A 110 -0.33 -3.04 10.42
N ILE A 111 0.63 -2.79 9.52
CA ILE A 111 0.34 -2.47 8.11
C ILE A 111 -0.43 -3.61 7.44
N GLN A 112 0.00 -4.86 7.66
CA GLN A 112 -0.66 -6.04 7.11
C GLN A 112 -2.11 -6.15 7.60
N GLU A 113 -2.35 -5.91 8.89
CA GLU A 113 -3.68 -5.96 9.50
C GLU A 113 -4.61 -4.87 8.95
N VAL A 114 -4.13 -3.62 8.86
CA VAL A 114 -4.91 -2.49 8.32
C VAL A 114 -5.33 -2.77 6.88
N ILE A 115 -4.43 -3.26 6.03
CA ILE A 115 -4.74 -3.60 4.63
C ILE A 115 -5.76 -4.74 4.56
N LYS A 116 -5.61 -5.78 5.40
CA LYS A 116 -6.57 -6.90 5.46
C LYS A 116 -7.96 -6.42 5.86
N ASN A 117 -8.04 -5.57 6.89
CA ASN A 117 -9.30 -5.03 7.39
C ASN A 117 -9.98 -4.10 6.37
N TYR A 118 -9.19 -3.28 5.66
CA TYR A 118 -9.69 -2.43 4.58
C TYR A 118 -10.33 -3.24 3.46
N ASN A 119 -9.65 -4.30 3.00
CA ASN A 119 -10.19 -5.18 1.96
C ASN A 119 -11.41 -5.96 2.45
N ARG A 120 -11.47 -6.35 3.73
CA ARG A 120 -12.65 -7.05 4.30
C ARG A 120 -13.88 -6.17 4.35
N LYS A 121 -13.77 -4.92 4.83
CA LYS A 121 -14.91 -3.99 4.89
C LYS A 121 -15.55 -3.74 3.52
N ARG A 122 -14.75 -3.78 2.45
CA ARG A 122 -15.23 -3.64 1.07
C ARG A 122 -15.90 -4.89 0.50
N MET A 123 -15.68 -6.07 1.09
CA MET A 123 -16.37 -7.30 0.71
C MET A 123 -17.74 -7.47 1.39
N VAL A 124 -18.04 -6.73 2.45
CA VAL A 124 -19.27 -6.88 3.26
C VAL A 124 -20.43 -5.99 2.76
N ILE A 125 -20.50 -5.73 1.46
CA ILE A 125 -21.68 -5.08 0.86
C ILE A 125 -22.23 -6.00 -0.24
N SER A 126 -22.86 -7.08 0.19
CA SER A 126 -23.95 -7.74 -0.53
C SER A 126 -25.12 -7.79 0.44
N TRP A 127 -26.06 -6.86 0.27
CA TRP A 127 -27.38 -7.01 0.87
C TRP A 127 -28.20 -7.83 -0.12
N ASP A 128 -28.47 -9.08 0.24
CA ASP A 128 -29.47 -9.90 -0.42
C ASP A 128 -30.80 -9.57 0.26
N GLY A 129 -31.55 -8.64 -0.33
CA GLY A 129 -32.92 -8.31 0.03
C GLY A 129 -33.66 -7.70 -1.15
#